data_AF-A0A7S1BNU3-F1
#
_entry.id   AF-A0A7S1BNU3-F1
#
_cell.length_a   1.000
_cell.length_b   1.000
_cell.length_c   1.000
_cell.angle_alpha   90.00
_cell.angle_beta   90.00
_cell.angle_gamma   90.00
#
_symmetry.space_group_name_H-M   'P 1'
#
loop_
_entity.id
_entity.type
_entity.pdbx_description
1 polymer ?
#
loop_
_entity_poly.entity_id
_entity_poly.type
_entity_poly.pdbx_seq_one_letter_code
_entity_poly.pdbx_strand_id
1 'polypeptide(L)'
;MPPMTSRRIVPGVLLLACSALLFPHGATASESLIPIIDARGITVRKYLPNDGEARRVIAVTGELCPAGCTSVSVSLTGNDAVVASPPATMSSLPLASTAATMDAGDDVHHAALSNGVGAACAASVSGAVIVGVRSEDLSDLIETRYGRTLLAIFRGCGSSSKRKLVVAVVGSSGGVDTEDVAKSVGSIWEVATGENAALLSEAYDLEVVEIEEGSGAEGLIDRILETTPPSLASTDVATSIIRSYAALSSSNLDTLTPSVASCVASIDDAYAASARNARAKITAFRSRTSRGLTVSGFGKSATDLFTKTLNNYDRATLSSAGTPAAPYRSERREELRKIMTRGIKECFVSQMSSLQKTALAKFNASLLEKDAKSPAAGSTKATEIDYDEERASIRTAAFKFDTAASALEVPSLALKKDRYVADTTTKLGEVLEKFPDSPEAQLRRIGRIKRKASKPRAPKQRAINAGVNLVAMIRPDGFGNFQGFAGYSLGPHGVIVGVHNDADAPDTINTLGGVRPPFVRIQPKLDLDISL
;
A
#
# COMPACT_ATOMS: atom_id res chain seq x y z
N MET A 1 -38.89 -3.68 -41.29
CA MET A 1 -37.80 -3.20 -40.42
C MET A 1 -36.76 -4.32 -40.28
N PRO A 2 -35.63 -4.25 -41.01
CA PRO A 2 -34.55 -5.23 -40.93
C PRO A 2 -33.29 -4.65 -40.23
N PRO A 3 -32.27 -5.49 -39.93
CA PRO A 3 -31.27 -5.24 -38.88
C PRO A 3 -30.01 -4.52 -39.38
N MET A 4 -29.40 -3.72 -38.48
CA MET A 4 -28.08 -3.11 -38.69
C MET A 4 -26.96 -4.10 -38.39
N THR A 5 -26.09 -4.30 -39.37
CA THR A 5 -24.90 -5.13 -39.34
C THR A 5 -23.67 -4.36 -38.85
N SER A 6 -22.90 -5.06 -38.02
CA SER A 6 -21.58 -4.71 -37.48
C SER A 6 -20.51 -4.58 -38.58
N ARG A 7 -19.68 -3.53 -38.52
CA ARG A 7 -18.41 -3.44 -39.26
C ARG A 7 -17.23 -3.44 -38.29
N ARG A 8 -16.44 -4.51 -38.35
CA ARG A 8 -15.05 -4.59 -37.87
C ARG A 8 -14.15 -3.85 -38.85
N ILE A 9 -13.20 -3.07 -38.33
CA ILE A 9 -12.07 -2.53 -39.09
C ILE A 9 -10.81 -3.28 -38.62
N VAL A 10 -10.11 -3.88 -39.58
CA VAL A 10 -8.77 -4.46 -39.44
C VAL A 10 -7.79 -3.44 -40.04
N PRO A 11 -6.68 -3.07 -39.39
CA PRO A 11 -5.66 -2.23 -40.00
C PRO A 11 -4.73 -3.08 -40.87
N GLY A 12 -4.70 -2.75 -42.16
CA GLY A 12 -3.79 -3.29 -43.16
C GLY A 12 -2.43 -2.60 -43.11
N VAL A 13 -1.41 -3.43 -43.36
CA VAL A 13 -0.01 -3.09 -43.64
C VAL A 13 0.08 -2.19 -44.88
N LEU A 14 0.86 -1.11 -44.80
CA LEU A 14 1.25 -0.32 -45.97
C LEU A 14 2.78 -0.16 -46.04
N LEU A 15 3.34 -0.83 -47.05
CA LEU A 15 4.68 -0.65 -47.62
C LEU A 15 4.66 0.51 -48.62
N LEU A 16 5.67 1.38 -48.62
CA LEU A 16 6.06 2.24 -49.75
C LEU A 16 7.57 2.53 -49.59
N ALA A 17 8.47 1.92 -50.36
CA ALA A 17 8.76 2.03 -51.80
C ALA A 17 9.70 3.20 -52.14
N CYS A 18 10.88 2.80 -52.62
CA CYS A 18 11.93 3.62 -53.23
C CYS A 18 11.41 4.43 -54.43
N SER A 19 12.01 5.59 -54.66
CA SER A 19 12.12 6.17 -56.00
C SER A 19 13.46 6.91 -56.13
N ALA A 20 14.24 6.45 -57.11
CA ALA A 20 15.44 7.08 -57.62
C ALA A 20 15.08 7.96 -58.82
N LEU A 21 15.70 9.14 -58.96
CA LEU A 21 15.77 9.89 -60.21
C LEU A 21 17.13 10.62 -60.32
N LEU A 22 17.62 10.70 -61.55
CA LEU A 22 18.99 10.97 -61.99
C LEU A 22 19.29 12.48 -62.23
N PHE A 23 20.49 12.92 -61.75
CA PHE A 23 21.52 13.84 -62.32
C PHE A 23 21.18 15.28 -62.81
N PRO A 24 22.10 16.28 -62.68
CA PRO A 24 23.49 16.21 -63.17
C PRO A 24 24.63 16.65 -62.23
N HIS A 25 25.83 16.17 -62.60
CA HIS A 25 27.15 16.57 -62.11
C HIS A 25 27.40 18.08 -62.22
N GLY A 26 27.99 18.65 -61.18
CA GLY A 26 28.69 19.94 -61.23
C GLY A 26 28.31 20.89 -60.10
N ALA A 27 28.84 20.68 -58.89
CA ALA A 27 28.95 21.72 -57.87
C ALA A 27 30.09 21.40 -56.90
N THR A 28 31.07 22.29 -56.86
CA THR A 28 32.21 22.32 -55.94
C THR A 28 31.76 22.61 -54.51
N ALA A 29 32.35 21.91 -53.53
CA ALA A 29 32.27 22.12 -52.07
C ALA A 29 30.87 22.39 -51.50
N SER A 30 30.17 21.34 -51.06
CA SER A 30 28.95 21.47 -50.26
C SER A 30 29.27 22.03 -48.88
N GLU A 31 28.99 23.31 -48.66
CA GLU A 31 28.92 23.92 -47.33
C GLU A 31 27.79 23.27 -46.52
N SER A 32 28.13 22.63 -45.40
CA SER A 32 27.16 22.03 -44.49
C SER A 32 26.59 23.09 -43.55
N LEU A 33 25.33 23.45 -43.75
CA LEU A 33 24.54 24.27 -42.81
C LEU A 33 24.17 23.42 -41.57
N ILE A 34 24.62 23.85 -40.40
CA ILE A 34 24.30 23.22 -39.11
C ILE A 34 23.24 24.07 -38.39
N PRO A 35 22.10 23.48 -37.97
CA PRO A 35 21.11 24.19 -37.18
C PRO A 35 21.45 24.20 -35.67
N ILE A 36 21.28 25.36 -35.01
CA ILE A 36 21.48 25.55 -33.56
C ILE A 36 20.19 26.18 -32.97
N ILE A 37 19.85 25.83 -31.72
CA ILE A 37 18.52 25.94 -31.07
C ILE A 37 18.47 27.11 -30.07
N ASP A 38 17.38 27.91 -30.09
CA ASP A 38 16.91 28.79 -28.99
C ASP A 38 15.38 29.01 -29.03
N ALA A 39 14.79 29.39 -27.89
CA ALA A 39 13.37 29.44 -27.51
C ALA A 39 12.58 30.68 -27.99
N ARG A 40 13.03 31.47 -28.97
CA ARG A 40 12.31 32.68 -29.45
C ARG A 40 12.00 32.76 -30.94
N GLY A 41 12.36 31.77 -31.77
CA GLY A 41 11.91 31.72 -33.16
C GLY A 41 12.22 32.96 -34.02
N ILE A 42 13.41 33.56 -33.86
CA ILE A 42 13.89 34.62 -34.77
C ILE A 42 15.19 34.16 -35.47
N THR A 43 15.14 34.12 -36.79
CA THR A 43 16.19 33.64 -37.70
C THR A 43 17.37 34.60 -37.78
N VAL A 44 18.58 34.13 -37.43
CA VAL A 44 19.84 34.62 -37.99
C VAL A 44 20.73 33.42 -38.33
N ARG A 45 20.98 33.19 -39.63
CA ARG A 45 21.87 32.12 -40.12
C ARG A 45 23.32 32.63 -40.08
N LYS A 46 24.23 31.90 -39.41
CA LYS A 46 25.68 32.21 -39.45
C LYS A 46 26.45 31.02 -40.01
N TYR A 47 27.26 31.27 -41.03
CA TYR A 47 28.15 30.28 -41.65
C TYR A 47 29.41 30.08 -40.78
N LEU A 48 29.88 28.85 -40.68
CA LEU A 48 31.18 28.51 -40.10
C LEU A 48 32.12 28.05 -41.22
N PRO A 49 33.33 28.62 -41.38
CA PRO A 49 34.33 28.08 -42.29
C PRO A 49 34.79 26.70 -41.80
N ASN A 50 35.06 25.78 -42.73
CA ASN A 50 35.41 24.39 -42.47
C ASN A 50 36.94 24.23 -42.33
N ASP A 51 37.54 24.97 -41.40
CA ASP A 51 38.97 24.88 -41.13
C ASP A 51 39.18 23.81 -40.06
N GLY A 52 39.83 22.69 -40.43
CA GLY A 52 39.97 21.44 -39.67
C GLY A 52 40.80 21.51 -38.38
N GLU A 53 40.75 22.61 -37.63
CA GLU A 53 41.33 22.71 -36.30
C GLU A 53 40.40 22.12 -35.23
N ALA A 54 40.98 21.45 -34.23
CA ALA A 54 40.26 20.83 -33.13
C ALA A 54 39.55 21.91 -32.29
N ARG A 55 38.22 21.98 -32.40
CA ARG A 55 37.42 23.02 -31.73
C ARG A 55 37.11 22.65 -30.28
N ARG A 56 37.17 23.65 -29.40
CA ARG A 56 36.69 23.55 -28.02
C ARG A 56 35.19 23.88 -27.99
N VAL A 57 34.40 22.98 -27.41
CA VAL A 57 32.94 23.14 -27.26
C VAL A 57 32.63 23.21 -25.77
N ILE A 58 31.98 24.30 -25.35
CA ILE A 58 31.53 24.52 -23.98
C ILE A 58 30.00 24.53 -23.97
N ALA A 59 29.41 23.79 -23.05
CA ALA A 59 27.99 23.88 -22.75
C ALA A 59 27.76 24.85 -21.59
N VAL A 60 26.95 25.89 -21.80
CA VAL A 60 26.57 26.84 -20.74
C VAL A 60 25.09 26.69 -20.44
N THR A 61 24.76 26.49 -19.16
CA THR A 61 23.39 26.28 -18.68
C THR A 61 23.12 27.12 -17.42
N GLY A 62 21.89 27.62 -17.27
CA GLY A 62 21.48 28.41 -16.11
C GLY A 62 21.54 29.93 -16.33
N GLU A 63 21.68 30.71 -15.25
CA GLU A 63 21.50 32.18 -15.25
C GLU A 63 22.71 32.98 -15.73
N LEU A 64 23.74 32.31 -16.27
CA LEU A 64 25.02 32.93 -16.65
C LEU A 64 25.02 33.56 -18.06
N CYS A 65 23.86 33.80 -18.67
CA CYS A 65 23.82 34.34 -20.03
C CYS A 65 24.13 35.84 -20.00
N PRO A 66 25.27 36.31 -20.56
CA PRO A 66 25.62 37.73 -20.59
C PRO A 66 24.59 38.53 -21.40
N ALA A 67 24.32 39.77 -20.98
CA ALA A 67 23.53 40.71 -21.75
C ALA A 67 24.27 41.05 -23.06
N GLY A 68 23.98 40.33 -24.15
CA GLY A 68 24.61 40.55 -25.46
C GLY A 68 25.03 39.27 -26.21
N CYS A 69 24.94 38.09 -25.60
CA CYS A 69 25.15 36.83 -26.35
C CYS A 69 24.04 36.65 -27.39
N THR A 70 24.38 36.76 -28.68
CA THR A 70 23.46 36.43 -29.78
C THR A 70 23.12 34.94 -29.74
N SER A 71 21.90 34.61 -29.34
CA SER A 71 21.35 33.26 -29.49
C SER A 71 20.94 33.01 -30.94
N VAL A 72 21.20 31.81 -31.44
CA VAL A 72 20.91 31.37 -32.82
C VAL A 72 19.73 30.40 -32.76
N SER A 73 18.68 30.60 -33.58
CA SER A 73 17.48 29.76 -33.61
C SER A 73 17.20 29.16 -35.00
N VAL A 74 16.58 27.96 -35.05
CA VAL A 74 16.17 27.25 -36.27
C VAL A 74 14.77 26.63 -36.14
N SER A 75 13.97 26.73 -37.23
CA SER A 75 12.70 26.05 -37.45
C SER A 75 12.88 24.85 -38.40
N LEU A 76 12.29 23.70 -38.07
CA LEU A 76 12.19 22.52 -38.94
C LEU A 76 10.96 22.63 -39.86
N THR A 77 10.99 23.57 -40.80
CA THR A 77 10.03 23.64 -41.90
C THR A 77 10.74 24.01 -43.20
N GLY A 78 10.92 23.02 -44.07
CA GLY A 78 10.97 23.21 -45.53
C GLY A 78 12.23 23.85 -46.14
N ASN A 79 12.63 23.28 -47.27
CA ASN A 79 13.68 23.74 -48.18
C ASN A 79 13.55 25.24 -48.51
N ASP A 80 14.65 26.01 -48.43
CA ASP A 80 15.02 27.03 -49.42
C ASP A 80 16.39 27.70 -49.11
N ALA A 81 17.14 27.91 -50.19
CA ALA A 81 18.51 28.43 -50.22
C ALA A 81 18.54 29.94 -50.52
N VAL A 82 19.28 30.74 -49.73
CA VAL A 82 19.83 32.06 -50.11
C VAL A 82 21.08 32.38 -49.26
N VAL A 83 22.06 33.00 -49.93
CA VAL A 83 23.44 33.37 -49.55
C VAL A 83 23.51 34.62 -48.64
N ALA A 84 24.40 34.60 -47.62
CA ALA A 84 25.00 35.81 -47.03
C ALA A 84 26.27 35.47 -46.20
N SER A 85 27.34 36.25 -46.35
CA SER A 85 28.68 36.07 -45.75
C SER A 85 28.90 36.91 -44.47
N PRO A 86 29.53 36.38 -43.40
CA PRO A 86 30.09 37.21 -42.31
C PRO A 86 31.50 36.75 -41.80
N PRO A 87 32.13 37.45 -40.82
CA PRO A 87 33.59 37.61 -40.74
C PRO A 87 34.32 36.50 -39.97
N ALA A 88 35.57 36.23 -40.38
CA ALA A 88 36.52 35.30 -39.76
C ALA A 88 37.15 35.90 -38.49
N THR A 89 37.04 35.22 -37.32
CA THR A 89 37.97 35.27 -36.14
C THR A 89 37.36 34.67 -34.85
N MET A 90 36.73 33.48 -34.87
CA MET A 90 36.44 32.75 -33.61
C MET A 90 36.81 31.27 -33.72
N SER A 91 37.73 30.81 -32.86
CA SER A 91 38.26 29.43 -32.80
C SER A 91 37.47 28.50 -31.87
N SER A 92 36.45 29.01 -31.16
CA SER A 92 35.63 28.27 -30.20
C SER A 92 34.13 28.51 -30.41
N LEU A 93 33.31 27.50 -30.12
CA LEU A 93 31.84 27.58 -30.24
C LEU A 93 31.18 27.36 -28.87
N PRO A 94 30.61 28.41 -28.24
CA PRO A 94 29.77 28.24 -27.06
C PRO A 94 28.39 27.68 -27.47
N LEU A 95 27.99 26.58 -26.84
CA LEU A 95 26.62 26.05 -26.91
C LEU A 95 25.87 26.51 -25.65
N ALA A 96 25.03 27.52 -25.79
CA ALA A 96 24.15 27.95 -24.71
C ALA A 96 22.82 27.18 -24.80
N SER A 97 22.37 26.60 -23.68
CA SER A 97 21.02 26.04 -23.57
C SER A 97 20.29 26.69 -22.40
N THR A 98 19.18 27.35 -22.69
CA THR A 98 18.26 27.94 -21.70
C THR A 98 17.39 26.83 -21.10
N ALA A 99 17.99 25.95 -20.29
CA ALA A 99 17.28 24.84 -19.65
C ALA A 99 16.33 25.25 -18.50
N ALA A 100 16.15 26.56 -18.25
CA ALA A 100 15.59 27.08 -16.98
C ALA A 100 14.59 28.24 -17.14
N THR A 101 13.64 28.16 -18.07
CA THR A 101 12.46 29.07 -18.06
C THR A 101 11.21 28.33 -17.60
N MET A 102 10.64 28.74 -16.45
CA MET A 102 9.36 28.23 -15.92
C MET A 102 8.12 28.92 -16.50
N ASP A 103 8.28 29.91 -17.39
CA ASP A 103 7.16 30.48 -18.13
C ASP A 103 6.71 29.48 -19.21
N ALA A 104 5.86 28.55 -18.79
CA ALA A 104 4.99 27.82 -19.69
C ALA A 104 3.92 28.79 -20.20
N GLY A 105 4.24 29.52 -21.28
CA GLY A 105 3.19 29.84 -22.25
C GLY A 105 2.60 28.53 -22.78
N ASP A 106 1.30 28.51 -23.08
CA ASP A 106 0.45 27.34 -23.37
C ASP A 106 0.90 26.40 -24.53
N ASP A 107 2.09 26.57 -25.10
CA ASP A 107 2.59 25.78 -26.22
C ASP A 107 3.31 24.50 -25.77
N VAL A 108 2.65 23.37 -26.01
CA VAL A 108 3.04 21.97 -25.67
C VAL A 108 4.44 21.57 -26.16
N HIS A 109 5.01 22.26 -27.14
CA HIS A 109 6.36 21.97 -27.66
C HIS A 109 7.51 22.52 -26.79
N HIS A 110 7.27 23.50 -25.89
CA HIS A 110 8.30 24.02 -24.99
C HIS A 110 8.62 23.10 -23.80
N ALA A 111 7.72 22.15 -23.49
CA ALA A 111 7.86 21.26 -22.34
C ALA A 111 8.97 20.19 -22.46
N ALA A 112 9.51 19.94 -23.66
CA ALA A 112 10.57 18.97 -23.86
C ALA A 112 11.98 19.55 -23.57
N LEU A 113 12.17 20.84 -23.83
CA LEU A 113 13.44 21.55 -23.56
C LEU A 113 13.57 21.95 -22.08
N SER A 114 12.47 22.04 -21.34
CA SER A 114 12.44 22.39 -19.91
C SER A 114 12.89 21.27 -18.96
N ASN A 115 13.18 20.07 -19.47
CA ASN A 115 13.57 18.90 -18.66
C ASN A 115 15.09 18.67 -18.60
N GLY A 116 15.91 19.66 -18.97
CA GLY A 116 17.37 19.52 -18.97
C GLY A 116 17.92 18.58 -20.05
N VAL A 117 17.10 18.05 -20.96
CA VAL A 117 17.54 17.19 -22.07
C VAL A 117 18.45 17.96 -23.02
N GLY A 118 18.14 19.23 -23.30
CA GLY A 118 19.01 20.11 -24.10
C GLY A 118 20.38 20.32 -23.45
N ALA A 119 20.40 20.55 -22.14
CA ALA A 119 21.62 20.64 -21.34
C ALA A 119 22.41 19.33 -21.35
N ALA A 120 21.75 18.18 -21.21
CA ALA A 120 22.38 16.86 -21.28
C ALA A 120 22.97 16.55 -22.66
N CYS A 121 22.28 16.95 -23.74
CA CYS A 121 22.79 16.80 -25.11
C CYS A 121 23.96 17.74 -25.41
N ALA A 122 23.91 18.98 -24.91
CA ALA A 122 25.02 19.91 -25.03
C ALA A 122 26.23 19.40 -24.22
N ALA A 123 25.98 18.91 -23.00
CA ALA A 123 26.99 18.34 -22.13
C ALA A 123 27.62 17.08 -22.72
N SER A 124 26.84 16.23 -23.41
CA SER A 124 27.32 14.98 -23.99
C SER A 124 28.39 15.17 -25.06
N VAL A 125 28.41 16.34 -25.72
CA VAL A 125 29.36 16.69 -26.78
C VAL A 125 30.41 17.72 -26.37
N SER A 126 30.23 18.37 -25.21
CA SER A 126 31.14 19.39 -24.69
C SER A 126 32.32 18.79 -23.93
N GLY A 127 33.48 19.47 -24.00
CA GLY A 127 34.63 19.14 -23.14
C GLY A 127 34.53 19.75 -21.75
N ALA A 128 33.75 20.84 -21.62
CA ALA A 128 33.44 21.50 -20.36
C ALA A 128 31.96 21.90 -20.29
N VAL A 129 31.39 21.77 -19.09
CA VAL A 129 30.00 22.11 -18.77
C VAL A 129 30.00 23.16 -17.66
N ILE A 130 29.27 24.26 -17.87
CA ILE A 130 29.08 25.30 -16.87
C ILE A 130 27.62 25.29 -16.45
N VAL A 131 27.38 25.17 -15.14
CA VAL A 131 26.05 25.23 -14.53
C VAL A 131 26.00 26.40 -13.57
N GLY A 132 25.24 27.43 -13.92
CA GLY A 132 24.98 28.56 -13.04
C GLY A 132 23.90 28.25 -12.02
N VAL A 133 24.22 28.36 -10.73
CA VAL A 133 23.34 28.07 -9.59
C VAL A 133 23.21 29.31 -8.73
N ARG A 134 22.03 29.62 -8.20
CA ARG A 134 21.89 30.73 -7.25
C ARG A 134 22.32 30.31 -5.85
N SER A 135 22.92 31.24 -5.11
CA SER A 135 23.28 31.03 -3.71
C SER A 135 22.10 30.59 -2.83
N GLU A 136 20.89 31.10 -3.10
CA GLU A 136 19.65 30.75 -2.38
C GLU A 136 19.21 29.28 -2.56
N ASP A 137 19.60 28.64 -3.66
CA ASP A 137 19.18 27.29 -4.04
C ASP A 137 20.20 26.22 -3.60
N LEU A 138 21.30 26.59 -2.92
CA LEU A 138 22.36 25.65 -2.55
C LEU A 138 21.97 24.67 -1.45
N SER A 139 21.10 25.07 -0.51
CA SER A 139 20.75 24.24 0.66
C SER A 139 19.97 22.97 0.30
N ASP A 140 19.31 22.96 -0.86
CA ASP A 140 18.54 21.82 -1.35
C ASP A 140 18.71 21.65 -2.87
N LEU A 141 19.98 21.64 -3.30
CA LEU A 141 20.34 21.67 -4.72
C LEU A 141 19.62 20.58 -5.52
N ILE A 142 19.44 19.38 -4.94
CA ILE A 142 18.82 18.22 -5.60
C ILE A 142 17.35 18.44 -5.97
N GLU A 143 16.58 19.16 -5.15
CA GLU A 143 15.16 19.43 -5.42
C GLU A 143 14.95 20.61 -6.37
N THR A 144 15.98 21.45 -6.54
CA THR A 144 15.94 22.65 -7.38
C THR A 144 15.98 22.34 -8.88
N ARG A 145 15.69 23.36 -9.70
CA ARG A 145 15.83 23.29 -11.17
C ARG A 145 17.26 22.98 -11.62
N TYR A 146 18.25 23.45 -10.87
CA TYR A 146 19.66 23.23 -11.17
C TYR A 146 20.08 21.79 -10.88
N GLY A 147 19.62 21.21 -9.77
CA GLY A 147 19.83 19.80 -9.47
C GLY A 147 19.24 18.87 -10.51
N ARG A 148 18.05 19.19 -11.02
CA ARG A 148 17.43 18.43 -12.14
C ARG A 148 18.23 18.53 -13.43
N THR A 149 18.77 19.71 -13.72
CA THR A 149 19.64 19.92 -14.89
C THR A 149 20.92 19.10 -14.76
N LEU A 150 21.57 19.13 -13.59
CA LEU A 150 22.74 18.29 -13.29
C LEU A 150 22.42 16.80 -13.39
N LEU A 151 21.28 16.37 -12.86
CA LEU A 151 20.82 14.98 -12.92
C LEU A 151 20.60 14.51 -14.37
N ALA A 152 20.02 15.37 -15.23
CA ALA A 152 19.89 15.10 -16.65
C ALA A 152 21.25 15.03 -17.34
N ILE A 153 22.16 15.96 -17.04
CA ILE A 153 23.54 15.96 -17.56
C ILE A 153 24.24 14.65 -17.21
N PHE A 154 24.22 14.23 -15.95
CA PHE A 154 24.88 13.01 -15.49
C PHE A 154 24.32 11.75 -16.12
N ARG A 155 23.00 11.67 -16.32
CA ARG A 155 22.38 10.55 -17.03
C ARG A 155 22.72 10.51 -18.52
N GLY A 156 22.82 11.68 -19.16
CA GLY A 156 23.11 11.78 -20.59
C GLY A 156 24.58 11.65 -20.95
N CYS A 157 25.46 11.92 -19.99
CA CYS A 157 26.89 11.89 -20.17
C CYS A 157 27.45 10.62 -19.51
N GLY A 158 27.56 9.55 -20.29
CA GLY A 158 28.24 8.34 -19.83
C GLY A 158 29.69 8.60 -19.41
N SER A 159 30.26 7.72 -18.59
CA SER A 159 31.59 7.83 -17.96
C SER A 159 32.80 7.69 -18.91
N SER A 160 32.61 7.84 -20.22
CA SER A 160 33.62 7.47 -21.22
C SER A 160 34.79 8.46 -21.37
N SER A 161 34.69 9.66 -20.81
CA SER A 161 35.75 10.68 -20.89
C SER A 161 35.66 11.63 -19.70
N LYS A 162 36.81 11.96 -19.08
CA LYS A 162 36.87 12.96 -18.02
C LYS A 162 36.57 14.35 -18.59
N ARG A 163 35.57 15.04 -18.05
CA ARG A 163 35.13 16.38 -18.51
C ARG A 163 35.27 17.40 -17.42
N LYS A 164 35.38 18.69 -17.77
CA LYS A 164 35.37 19.74 -16.76
C LYS A 164 33.92 20.12 -16.42
N LEU A 165 33.54 20.10 -15.15
CA LEU A 165 32.24 20.58 -14.68
C LEU A 165 32.46 21.78 -13.77
N VAL A 166 31.96 22.94 -14.18
CA VAL A 166 32.05 24.16 -13.39
C VAL A 166 30.68 24.53 -12.84
N VAL A 167 30.56 24.52 -11.52
CA VAL A 167 29.35 24.98 -10.82
C VAL A 167 29.60 26.42 -10.39
N ALA A 168 29.00 27.35 -11.12
CA ALA A 168 29.17 28.78 -10.90
C ALA A 168 28.03 29.29 -10.01
N VAL A 169 28.35 29.64 -8.78
CA VAL A 169 27.39 30.13 -7.78
C VAL A 169 27.26 31.64 -7.89
N VAL A 170 26.07 32.10 -8.25
CA VAL A 170 25.75 33.52 -8.47
C VAL A 170 25.08 34.10 -7.23
N GLY A 171 25.51 35.30 -6.81
CA GLY A 171 24.82 36.07 -5.77
C GLY A 171 25.17 35.66 -4.34
N SER A 172 26.33 35.06 -4.12
CA SER A 172 26.84 34.86 -2.76
C SER A 172 27.64 36.10 -2.34
N SER A 173 27.35 36.61 -1.14
CA SER A 173 28.08 37.70 -0.48
C SER A 173 28.86 37.22 0.75
N GLY A 174 28.73 35.93 1.10
CA GLY A 174 29.20 35.35 2.35
C GLY A 174 30.35 34.33 2.21
N GLY A 175 30.89 34.15 1.01
CA GLY A 175 31.78 33.03 0.71
C GLY A 175 31.00 31.73 0.55
N VAL A 176 31.17 31.07 -0.60
CA VAL A 176 30.53 29.77 -0.85
C VAL A 176 31.36 28.65 -0.22
N ASP A 177 30.72 27.81 0.59
CA ASP A 177 31.34 26.55 1.03
C ASP A 177 31.42 25.57 -0.15
N THR A 178 32.57 25.60 -0.83
CA THR A 178 32.83 24.76 -2.00
C THR A 178 32.73 23.26 -1.69
N GLU A 179 33.01 22.84 -0.45
CA GLU A 179 32.98 21.43 -0.07
C GLU A 179 31.53 20.94 0.04
N ASP A 180 30.65 21.76 0.60
CA ASP A 180 29.22 21.44 0.73
C ASP A 180 28.50 21.44 -0.62
N VAL A 181 28.85 22.36 -1.52
CA VAL A 181 28.36 22.33 -2.91
C VAL A 181 28.85 21.06 -3.62
N ALA A 182 30.13 20.70 -3.48
CA ALA A 182 30.67 19.49 -4.07
C ALA A 182 30.00 18.21 -3.53
N LYS A 183 29.72 18.12 -2.23
CA LYS A 183 28.94 17.02 -1.62
C LYS A 183 27.53 16.94 -2.19
N SER A 184 26.89 18.08 -2.41
CA SER A 184 25.53 18.15 -2.96
C SER A 184 25.48 17.68 -4.41
N VAL A 185 26.45 18.11 -5.23
CA VAL A 185 26.64 17.64 -6.61
C VAL A 185 26.97 16.13 -6.64
N GLY A 186 27.81 15.66 -5.72
CA GLY A 186 28.10 14.23 -5.53
C GLY A 186 26.84 13.42 -5.23
N SER A 187 25.98 13.90 -4.33
CA SER A 187 24.70 13.24 -4.02
C SER A 187 23.78 13.15 -5.25
N ILE A 188 23.75 14.21 -6.09
CA ILE A 188 22.99 14.20 -7.35
C ILE A 188 23.56 13.17 -8.33
N TRP A 189 24.89 13.02 -8.40
CA TRP A 189 25.54 11.99 -9.22
C TRP A 189 25.14 10.58 -8.80
N GLU A 190 25.14 10.28 -7.49
CA GLU A 190 24.74 8.96 -6.98
C GLU A 190 23.30 8.62 -7.37
N VAL A 191 22.39 9.59 -7.26
CA VAL A 191 20.98 9.41 -7.65
C VAL A 191 20.82 9.28 -9.17
N ALA A 192 21.64 10.00 -9.94
CA ALA A 192 21.57 9.99 -11.40
C ALA A 192 22.06 8.66 -11.99
N THR A 193 23.16 8.13 -11.48
CA THR A 193 23.91 7.00 -12.06
C THR A 193 23.74 5.69 -11.28
N GLY A 194 23.40 5.77 -9.99
CA GLY A 194 23.47 4.63 -9.06
C GLY A 194 24.89 4.26 -8.61
N GLU A 195 25.89 5.06 -8.99
CA GLU A 195 27.30 4.86 -8.65
C GLU A 195 27.72 5.68 -7.43
N ASN A 196 28.84 5.34 -6.80
CA ASN A 196 29.36 6.08 -5.63
C ASN A 196 29.85 7.48 -6.03
N ALA A 197 29.59 8.50 -5.21
CA ALA A 197 30.03 9.88 -5.44
C ALA A 197 31.55 10.01 -5.64
N ALA A 198 32.37 9.10 -5.10
CA ALA A 198 33.81 9.09 -5.32
C ALA A 198 34.18 8.97 -6.82
N LEU A 199 33.37 8.26 -7.60
CA LEU A 199 33.56 8.06 -9.04
C LEU A 199 33.23 9.33 -9.85
N LEU A 200 32.57 10.33 -9.25
CA LEU A 200 32.37 11.63 -9.89
C LEU A 200 33.71 12.25 -10.28
N SER A 201 34.76 12.08 -9.48
CA SER A 201 36.10 12.63 -9.76
C SER A 201 36.84 11.97 -10.92
N GLU A 202 36.41 10.75 -11.29
CA GLU A 202 36.90 10.01 -12.45
C GLU A 202 36.23 10.49 -13.74
N ALA A 203 34.92 10.79 -13.67
CA ALA A 203 34.12 11.27 -14.79
C ALA A 203 34.21 12.79 -15.01
N TYR A 204 34.37 13.57 -13.93
CA TYR A 204 34.40 15.03 -13.96
C TYR A 204 35.53 15.63 -13.13
N ASP A 205 36.13 16.69 -13.68
CA ASP A 205 36.96 17.64 -12.94
C ASP A 205 36.05 18.77 -12.45
N LEU A 206 35.55 18.62 -11.22
CA LEU A 206 34.58 19.52 -10.61
C LEU A 206 35.28 20.77 -10.05
N GLU A 207 34.90 21.95 -10.55
CA GLU A 207 35.35 23.25 -10.04
C GLU A 207 34.12 24.05 -9.58
N VAL A 208 34.13 24.57 -8.34
CA VAL A 208 33.07 25.45 -7.84
C VAL A 208 33.62 26.88 -7.84
N VAL A 209 32.91 27.81 -8.50
CA VAL A 209 33.36 29.20 -8.64
C VAL A 209 32.26 30.13 -8.15
N GLU A 210 32.60 31.07 -7.27
CA GLU A 210 31.70 32.12 -6.82
C GLU A 210 31.77 33.31 -7.79
N ILE A 211 30.61 33.80 -8.22
CA ILE A 211 30.47 34.95 -9.11
C ILE A 211 29.67 36.02 -8.37
N GLU A 212 30.29 37.20 -8.20
CA GLU A 212 29.64 38.36 -7.62
C GLU A 212 28.49 38.82 -8.52
N GLU A 213 27.34 39.15 -7.91
CA GLU A 213 26.17 39.64 -8.63
C GLU A 213 26.51 40.93 -9.40
N GLY A 214 26.38 40.91 -10.72
CA GLY A 214 26.74 42.03 -11.60
C GLY A 214 28.16 41.97 -12.19
N SER A 215 29.04 41.08 -11.71
CA SER A 215 30.28 40.75 -12.43
C SER A 215 29.94 39.82 -13.60
N GLY A 216 30.26 40.23 -14.83
CA GLY A 216 29.92 39.46 -16.02
C GLY A 216 30.60 38.08 -16.01
N ALA A 217 29.87 37.03 -16.44
CA ALA A 217 30.39 35.66 -16.54
C ALA A 217 31.50 35.48 -17.60
N GLU A 218 31.84 36.53 -18.35
CA GLU A 218 32.77 36.53 -19.48
C GLU A 218 34.16 36.05 -19.07
N GLY A 219 34.71 36.57 -17.97
CA GLY A 219 36.04 36.18 -17.49
C GLY A 219 36.13 34.72 -17.05
N LEU A 220 35.01 34.14 -16.58
CA LEU A 220 34.94 32.72 -16.25
C LEU A 220 34.96 31.85 -17.52
N ILE A 221 34.20 32.25 -18.54
CA ILE A 221 34.14 31.52 -19.82
C ILE A 221 35.52 31.48 -20.47
N ASP A 222 36.25 32.60 -20.51
CA ASP A 222 37.59 32.67 -21.08
C ASP A 222 38.59 31.78 -20.31
N ARG A 223 38.56 31.83 -18.98
CA ARG A 223 39.40 30.97 -18.12
C ARG A 223 39.11 29.48 -18.34
N ILE A 224 37.85 29.11 -18.52
CA ILE A 224 37.46 27.73 -18.81
C ILE A 224 37.88 27.35 -20.22
N LEU A 225 37.71 28.24 -21.20
CA LEU A 225 38.16 28.01 -22.57
C LEU A 225 39.64 27.68 -22.61
N GLU A 226 40.49 28.41 -21.88
CA GLU A 226 41.94 28.18 -21.81
C GLU A 226 42.29 26.82 -21.22
N THR A 227 41.60 26.41 -20.15
CA THR A 227 41.87 25.18 -19.41
C THR A 227 41.21 23.93 -19.99
N THR A 228 40.21 24.09 -20.87
CA THR A 228 39.47 22.97 -21.45
C THR A 228 40.29 22.29 -22.54
N PRO A 229 40.54 20.97 -22.46
CA PRO A 229 41.22 20.25 -23.53
C PRO A 229 40.38 20.29 -24.82
N PRO A 230 41.01 20.29 -26.00
CA PRO A 230 40.30 20.22 -27.28
C PRO A 230 39.38 18.99 -27.32
N SER A 231 38.15 19.18 -27.80
CA SER A 231 37.13 18.12 -27.82
C SER A 231 37.62 16.92 -28.63
N LEU A 232 37.42 15.71 -28.11
CA LEU A 232 37.76 14.44 -28.76
C LEU A 232 36.81 14.06 -29.91
N ALA A 233 35.80 14.88 -30.21
CA ALA A 233 34.84 14.59 -31.26
C ALA A 233 35.50 14.74 -32.65
N SER A 234 36.09 13.65 -33.15
CA SER A 234 36.54 13.53 -34.56
C SER A 234 35.37 13.47 -35.55
N THR A 235 34.15 13.38 -35.04
CA THR A 235 32.90 13.38 -35.80
C THR A 235 32.18 14.71 -35.67
N ASP A 236 31.49 15.10 -36.74
CA ASP A 236 30.61 16.27 -36.77
C ASP A 236 29.75 16.40 -35.50
N VAL A 237 29.96 17.50 -34.77
CA VAL A 237 29.32 17.83 -33.49
C VAL A 237 27.80 17.77 -33.63
N ALA A 238 27.24 18.19 -34.78
CA ALA A 238 25.81 18.18 -35.02
C ALA A 238 25.25 16.75 -35.01
N THR A 239 25.93 15.82 -35.68
CA THR A 239 25.55 14.40 -35.71
C THR A 239 25.62 13.78 -34.30
N SER A 240 26.61 14.16 -33.49
CA SER A 240 26.74 13.68 -32.11
C SER A 240 25.64 14.22 -31.18
N ILE A 241 25.23 15.48 -31.36
CA ILE A 241 24.08 16.07 -30.64
C ILE A 241 22.80 15.35 -30.99
N ILE A 242 22.51 15.15 -32.29
CA ILE A 242 21.29 14.46 -32.76
C ILE A 242 21.23 13.04 -32.21
N ARG A 243 22.36 12.31 -32.24
CA ARG A 243 22.44 10.95 -31.69
C ARG A 243 22.23 10.92 -30.18
N SER A 244 22.82 11.86 -29.45
CA SER A 244 22.65 11.99 -28.00
C SER A 244 21.21 12.33 -27.65
N TYR A 245 20.58 13.23 -28.40
CA TYR A 245 19.17 13.60 -28.22
C TYR A 245 18.23 12.43 -28.48
N ALA A 246 18.44 11.66 -29.55
CA ALA A 246 17.65 10.47 -29.84
C ALA A 246 17.83 9.39 -28.77
N ALA A 247 19.05 9.20 -28.26
CA ALA A 247 19.33 8.27 -27.16
C ALA A 247 18.66 8.72 -25.86
N LEU A 248 18.81 10.00 -25.46
CA LEU A 248 18.23 10.57 -24.25
C LEU A 248 16.70 10.66 -24.28
N SER A 249 16.12 10.91 -25.45
CA SER A 249 14.67 10.94 -25.62
C SER A 249 14.04 9.54 -25.61
N SER A 250 14.82 8.49 -25.89
CA SER A 250 14.36 7.09 -25.89
C SER A 250 14.66 6.36 -24.59
N SER A 251 15.75 6.72 -23.91
CA SER A 251 16.01 6.33 -22.53
C SER A 251 15.11 7.16 -21.63
N ASN A 252 13.87 6.71 -21.41
CA ASN A 252 12.89 7.28 -20.48
C ASN A 252 13.58 7.98 -19.30
N LEU A 253 13.85 9.28 -19.44
CA LEU A 253 14.25 10.12 -18.34
C LEU A 253 12.98 10.21 -17.52
N ASP A 254 12.87 9.33 -16.53
CA ASP A 254 12.00 9.39 -15.37
C ASP A 254 12.33 10.66 -14.58
N THR A 255 12.10 11.81 -15.20
CA THR A 255 11.81 13.06 -14.53
C THR A 255 10.30 13.12 -14.49
N LEU A 256 9.73 12.70 -13.36
CA LEU A 256 8.36 13.02 -13.00
C LEU A 256 8.18 14.51 -13.26
N THR A 257 7.52 14.88 -14.35
CA THR A 257 7.13 16.28 -14.54
C THR A 257 6.34 16.69 -13.28
N PRO A 258 6.37 17.96 -12.85
CA PRO A 258 5.64 18.37 -11.64
C PRO A 258 4.17 17.90 -11.63
N SER A 259 3.57 17.79 -12.82
CA SER A 259 2.24 17.19 -13.03
C SER A 259 2.19 15.69 -12.72
N VAL A 260 3.15 14.88 -13.18
CA VAL A 260 3.23 13.45 -12.85
C VAL A 260 3.61 13.24 -11.38
N ALA A 261 4.51 14.05 -10.82
CA ALA A 261 4.86 14.00 -9.40
C ALA A 261 3.63 14.28 -8.51
N SER A 262 2.85 15.30 -8.83
CA SER A 262 1.57 15.60 -8.15
C SER A 262 0.56 14.45 -8.29
N CYS A 263 0.48 13.82 -9.47
CA CYS A 263 -0.36 12.64 -9.66
C CYS A 263 0.08 11.46 -8.78
N VAL A 264 1.39 11.18 -8.70
CA VAL A 264 1.96 10.12 -7.85
C VAL A 264 1.66 10.39 -6.37
N ALA A 265 1.87 11.62 -5.90
CA ALA A 265 1.55 12.00 -4.52
C ALA A 265 0.06 11.80 -4.20
N SER A 266 -0.84 12.21 -5.10
CA SER A 266 -2.28 12.00 -4.97
C SER A 266 -2.68 10.52 -4.93
N ILE A 267 -2.02 9.68 -5.74
CA ILE A 267 -2.19 8.23 -5.71
C ILE A 267 -1.80 7.65 -4.34
N ASP A 268 -0.66 8.08 -3.79
CA ASP A 268 -0.16 7.59 -2.50
C ASP A 268 -1.03 8.04 -1.33
N ASP A 269 -1.53 9.28 -1.35
CA ASP A 269 -2.49 9.78 -0.35
C ASP A 269 -3.81 8.98 -0.38
N ALA A 270 -4.35 8.76 -1.58
CA ALA A 270 -5.57 7.97 -1.78
C ALA A 270 -5.37 6.51 -1.34
N TYR A 271 -4.21 5.91 -1.63
CA TYR A 271 -3.82 4.59 -1.16
C TYR A 271 -3.74 4.55 0.37
N ALA A 272 -3.00 5.47 0.99
CA ALA A 272 -2.81 5.52 2.44
C ALA A 272 -4.14 5.73 3.19
N ALA A 273 -5.02 6.58 2.69
CA ALA A 273 -6.36 6.77 3.26
C ALA A 273 -7.21 5.50 3.16
N SER A 274 -7.26 4.88 1.97
CA SER A 274 -8.03 3.67 1.71
C SER A 274 -7.50 2.47 2.50
N ALA A 275 -6.18 2.31 2.58
CA ALA A 275 -5.51 1.25 3.32
C ALA A 275 -5.74 1.39 4.83
N ARG A 276 -5.66 2.60 5.41
CA ARG A 276 -5.96 2.84 6.83
C ARG A 276 -7.41 2.45 7.16
N ASN A 277 -8.36 2.89 6.34
CA ASN A 277 -9.79 2.57 6.52
C ASN A 277 -10.05 1.06 6.44
N ALA A 278 -9.47 0.38 5.45
CA ALA A 278 -9.58 -1.07 5.31
C ALA A 278 -8.95 -1.81 6.50
N ARG A 279 -7.74 -1.42 6.92
CA ARG A 279 -7.04 -2.03 8.06
C ARG A 279 -7.81 -1.86 9.36
N ALA A 280 -8.40 -0.71 9.61
CA ALA A 280 -9.22 -0.48 10.81
C ALA A 280 -10.41 -1.46 10.88
N LYS A 281 -11.15 -1.62 9.76
CA LYS A 281 -12.28 -2.55 9.69
C LYS A 281 -11.86 -4.02 9.79
N ILE A 282 -10.77 -4.42 9.11
CA ILE A 282 -10.22 -5.77 9.21
C ILE A 282 -9.74 -6.07 10.64
N THR A 283 -9.14 -5.09 11.33
CA THR A 283 -8.72 -5.24 12.73
C THR A 283 -9.91 -5.44 13.66
N ALA A 284 -11.02 -4.73 13.42
CA ALA A 284 -12.25 -4.94 14.16
C ALA A 284 -12.83 -6.36 13.94
N PHE A 285 -12.78 -6.88 12.70
CA PHE A 285 -13.14 -8.27 12.43
C PHE A 285 -12.23 -9.22 13.19
N ARG A 286 -10.90 -9.08 13.04
CA ARG A 286 -9.89 -9.91 13.72
C ARG A 286 -10.08 -9.96 15.24
N SER A 287 -10.36 -8.81 15.87
CA SER A 287 -10.58 -8.73 17.31
C SER A 287 -11.81 -9.51 17.78
N ARG A 288 -12.85 -9.66 16.95
CA ARG A 288 -14.01 -10.49 17.28
C ARG A 288 -13.71 -11.96 17.05
N THR A 289 -13.07 -12.28 15.92
CA THR A 289 -12.74 -13.66 15.56
C THR A 289 -11.71 -14.29 16.49
N SER A 290 -10.76 -13.50 17.02
CA SER A 290 -9.78 -13.99 18.01
C SER A 290 -10.42 -14.43 19.33
N ARG A 291 -11.61 -13.90 19.66
CA ARG A 291 -12.42 -14.31 20.81
C ARG A 291 -13.30 -15.54 20.51
N GLY A 292 -13.18 -16.14 19.33
CA GLY A 292 -14.05 -17.23 18.88
C GLY A 292 -15.47 -16.79 18.55
N LEU A 293 -15.72 -15.47 18.43
CA LEU A 293 -17.02 -14.92 18.10
C LEU A 293 -17.13 -14.70 16.59
N THR A 294 -18.30 -15.03 16.03
CA THR A 294 -18.61 -14.73 14.63
C THR A 294 -19.05 -13.28 14.46
N VAL A 295 -18.78 -12.74 13.27
CA VAL A 295 -19.24 -11.41 12.87
C VAL A 295 -20.58 -11.57 12.14
N SER A 296 -21.64 -10.95 12.67
CA SER A 296 -22.96 -10.98 12.06
C SER A 296 -22.94 -10.32 10.68
N GLY A 297 -23.40 -11.02 9.64
CA GLY A 297 -23.44 -10.49 8.28
C GLY A 297 -22.05 -10.25 7.67
N PHE A 298 -21.03 -10.99 8.12
CA PHE A 298 -19.65 -10.86 7.64
C PHE A 298 -19.55 -10.86 6.11
N GLY A 299 -20.25 -11.78 5.42
CA GLY A 299 -20.18 -11.90 3.97
C GLY A 299 -20.53 -10.60 3.22
N LYS A 300 -21.67 -10.01 3.60
CA LYS A 300 -22.13 -8.72 3.05
C LYS A 300 -21.18 -7.58 3.45
N SER A 301 -20.80 -7.51 4.73
CA SER A 301 -19.93 -6.43 5.22
C SER A 301 -18.53 -6.45 4.60
N ALA A 302 -17.94 -7.64 4.41
CA ALA A 302 -16.65 -7.81 3.76
C ALA A 302 -16.72 -7.47 2.26
N THR A 303 -17.79 -7.87 1.58
CA THR A 303 -18.02 -7.52 0.17
C THR A 303 -18.16 -6.01 0.01
N ASP A 304 -18.99 -5.37 0.85
CA ASP A 304 -19.16 -3.92 0.87
C ASP A 304 -17.85 -3.18 1.17
N LEU A 305 -17.08 -3.66 2.15
CA LEU A 305 -15.78 -3.08 2.48
C LEU A 305 -14.85 -3.13 1.27
N PHE A 306 -14.76 -4.29 0.62
CA PHE A 306 -13.91 -4.51 -0.55
C PHE A 306 -14.31 -3.61 -1.73
N THR A 307 -15.58 -3.61 -2.12
CA THR A 307 -16.07 -2.82 -3.26
C THR A 307 -15.99 -1.33 -2.98
N LYS A 308 -16.43 -0.85 -1.80
CA LYS A 308 -16.39 0.58 -1.45
C LYS A 308 -14.96 1.10 -1.37
N THR A 309 -14.02 0.34 -0.80
CA THR A 309 -12.63 0.80 -0.68
C THR A 309 -11.97 0.93 -2.05
N LEU A 310 -12.14 -0.07 -2.93
CA LEU A 310 -11.59 0.01 -4.28
C LEU A 310 -12.26 1.12 -5.11
N ASN A 311 -13.57 1.27 -5.03
CA ASN A 311 -14.28 2.34 -5.74
C ASN A 311 -13.88 3.73 -5.24
N ASN A 312 -13.66 3.89 -3.93
CA ASN A 312 -13.20 5.16 -3.36
C ASN A 312 -11.77 5.49 -3.82
N TYR A 313 -10.87 4.49 -3.83
CA TYR A 313 -9.53 4.65 -4.39
C TYR A 313 -9.58 5.01 -5.89
N ASP A 314 -10.39 4.28 -6.67
CA ASP A 314 -10.52 4.50 -8.10
C ASP A 314 -11.08 5.89 -8.44
N ARG A 315 -12.04 6.38 -7.64
CA ARG A 315 -12.60 7.74 -7.76
C ARG A 315 -11.59 8.82 -7.38
N ALA A 316 -10.83 8.63 -6.31
CA ALA A 316 -9.83 9.59 -5.84
C ALA A 316 -8.65 9.72 -6.82
N THR A 317 -8.31 8.65 -7.53
CA THR A 317 -7.17 8.58 -8.46
C THR A 317 -7.57 8.70 -9.93
N LEU A 318 -8.81 9.13 -10.21
CA LEU A 318 -9.34 9.17 -11.57
C LEU A 318 -8.59 10.18 -12.46
N SER A 319 -8.15 11.31 -11.90
CA SER A 319 -7.34 12.32 -12.61
C SER A 319 -6.02 11.76 -13.12
N SER A 320 -5.42 10.82 -12.39
CA SER A 320 -4.14 10.21 -12.75
C SER A 320 -4.26 9.07 -13.77
N ALA A 321 -5.48 8.62 -14.10
CA ALA A 321 -5.72 7.47 -14.98
C ALA A 321 -5.28 7.68 -16.43
N GLY A 322 -5.23 8.94 -16.91
CA GLY A 322 -4.79 9.31 -18.27
C GLY A 322 -3.35 9.82 -18.35
N THR A 323 -2.60 9.76 -17.25
CA THR A 323 -1.25 10.31 -17.16
C THR A 323 -0.19 9.20 -17.24
N PRO A 324 1.10 9.53 -17.43
CA PRO A 324 2.20 8.58 -17.28
C PRO A 324 2.24 7.86 -15.92
N ALA A 325 1.55 8.36 -14.88
CA ALA A 325 1.42 7.69 -13.57
C ALA A 325 0.39 6.54 -13.55
N ALA A 326 -0.31 6.26 -14.66
CA ALA A 326 -1.33 5.21 -14.72
C ALA A 326 -0.81 3.79 -14.36
N PRO A 327 0.41 3.35 -14.78
CA PRO A 327 0.97 2.07 -14.34
C PRO A 327 1.15 2.01 -12.82
N TYR A 328 1.70 3.07 -12.21
CA TYR A 328 1.88 3.16 -10.76
C TYR A 328 0.55 3.12 -9.99
N ARG A 329 -0.47 3.82 -10.49
CA ARG A 329 -1.84 3.74 -9.95
C ARG A 329 -2.36 2.30 -9.94
N SER A 330 -2.13 1.56 -11.02
CA SER A 330 -2.60 0.16 -11.16
C SER A 330 -1.87 -0.78 -10.19
N GLU A 331 -0.58 -0.56 -9.97
CA GLU A 331 0.24 -1.31 -9.01
C GLU A 331 -0.25 -1.08 -7.58
N ARG A 332 -0.43 0.18 -7.16
CA ARG A 332 -0.96 0.54 -5.83
C ARG A 332 -2.38 0.00 -5.60
N ARG A 333 -3.22 0.01 -6.63
CA ARG A 333 -4.55 -0.60 -6.60
C ARG A 333 -4.48 -2.11 -6.34
N GLU A 334 -3.56 -2.79 -7.01
CA GLU A 334 -3.34 -4.22 -6.85
C GLU A 334 -2.80 -4.57 -5.46
N GLU A 335 -1.87 -3.77 -4.94
CA GLU A 335 -1.36 -3.91 -3.57
C GLU A 335 -2.48 -3.78 -2.53
N LEU A 336 -3.34 -2.76 -2.66
CA LEU A 336 -4.51 -2.57 -1.82
C LEU A 336 -5.45 -3.79 -1.87
N ARG A 337 -5.73 -4.29 -3.09
CA ARG A 337 -6.54 -5.49 -3.30
C ARG A 337 -5.95 -6.71 -2.58
N LYS A 338 -4.63 -6.92 -2.66
CA LYS A 338 -3.94 -8.03 -1.99
C LYS A 338 -4.06 -7.94 -0.47
N ILE A 339 -3.83 -6.76 0.12
CA ILE A 339 -3.93 -6.53 1.57
C ILE A 339 -5.34 -6.85 2.07
N MET A 340 -6.36 -6.33 1.40
CA MET A 340 -7.75 -6.56 1.77
C MET A 340 -8.14 -8.04 1.63
N THR A 341 -7.80 -8.65 0.50
CA THR A 341 -8.12 -10.05 0.22
C THR A 341 -7.50 -10.98 1.26
N ARG A 342 -6.22 -10.77 1.61
CA ARG A 342 -5.53 -11.53 2.65
C ARG A 342 -6.21 -11.39 4.01
N GLY A 343 -6.47 -10.15 4.45
CA GLY A 343 -7.10 -9.90 5.75
C GLY A 343 -8.51 -10.48 5.87
N ILE A 344 -9.32 -10.38 4.82
CA ILE A 344 -10.68 -10.97 4.77
C ILE A 344 -10.60 -12.50 4.78
N LYS A 345 -9.68 -13.11 4.01
CA LYS A 345 -9.47 -14.57 3.97
C LYS A 345 -9.12 -15.14 5.34
N GLU A 346 -8.19 -14.52 6.06
CA GLU A 346 -7.81 -14.96 7.40
C GLU A 346 -8.98 -14.89 8.40
N CYS A 347 -9.78 -13.83 8.35
CA CYS A 347 -10.98 -13.68 9.17
C CYS A 347 -12.04 -14.73 8.81
N PHE A 348 -12.19 -15.06 7.53
CA PHE A 348 -13.11 -16.09 7.05
C PHE A 348 -12.73 -17.47 7.58
N VAL A 349 -11.47 -17.88 7.41
CA VAL A 349 -10.97 -19.18 7.90
C VAL A 349 -11.14 -19.29 9.42
N SER A 350 -10.81 -18.23 10.16
CA SER A 350 -10.94 -18.19 11.62
C SER A 350 -12.40 -18.34 12.09
N GLN A 351 -13.34 -17.67 11.40
CA GLN A 351 -14.77 -17.78 11.72
C GLN A 351 -15.34 -19.15 11.36
N MET A 352 -14.94 -19.72 10.23
CA MET A 352 -15.35 -21.08 9.85
C MET A 352 -14.87 -22.10 10.88
N SER A 353 -13.61 -22.02 11.30
CA SER A 353 -13.08 -22.89 12.36
C SER A 353 -13.86 -22.74 13.69
N SER A 354 -14.20 -21.50 14.07
CA SER A 354 -14.97 -21.22 15.29
C SER A 354 -16.41 -21.74 15.20
N LEU A 355 -17.07 -21.59 14.04
CA LEU A 355 -18.39 -22.17 13.78
C LEU A 355 -18.35 -23.68 13.83
N GLN A 356 -17.32 -24.32 13.26
CA GLN A 356 -17.16 -25.78 13.30
C GLN A 356 -17.05 -26.27 14.74
N LYS A 357 -16.19 -25.66 15.56
CA LYS A 357 -16.04 -26.01 16.98
C LYS A 357 -17.36 -25.84 17.74
N THR A 358 -18.07 -24.74 17.50
CA THR A 358 -19.37 -24.48 18.13
C THR A 358 -20.44 -25.49 17.71
N ALA A 359 -20.49 -25.86 16.43
CA ALA A 359 -21.41 -26.85 15.91
C ALA A 359 -21.14 -28.24 16.51
N LEU A 360 -19.88 -28.66 16.56
CA LEU A 360 -19.46 -29.92 17.20
C LEU A 360 -19.80 -29.95 18.70
N ALA A 361 -19.51 -28.87 19.43
CA ALA A 361 -19.84 -28.79 20.85
C ALA A 361 -21.35 -28.87 21.11
N LYS A 362 -22.16 -28.16 20.31
CA LYS A 362 -23.63 -28.23 20.39
C LYS A 362 -24.17 -29.61 20.02
N PHE A 363 -23.56 -30.26 19.03
CA PHE A 363 -23.92 -31.61 18.64
C PHE A 363 -23.63 -32.62 19.76
N ASN A 364 -22.42 -32.59 20.35
CA ASN A 364 -22.07 -33.41 21.51
C ASN A 364 -23.02 -33.19 22.69
N ALA A 365 -23.34 -31.94 23.01
CA ALA A 365 -24.30 -31.63 24.06
C ALA A 365 -25.69 -32.22 23.77
N SER A 366 -26.14 -32.17 22.51
CA SER A 366 -27.41 -32.78 22.09
C SER A 366 -27.39 -34.31 22.18
N LEU A 367 -26.28 -34.96 21.82
CA LEU A 367 -26.11 -36.41 21.98
C LEU A 367 -26.14 -36.81 23.46
N LEU A 368 -25.44 -36.08 24.33
CA LEU A 368 -25.46 -36.32 25.78
C LEU A 368 -26.85 -36.10 26.40
N GLU A 369 -27.63 -35.15 25.87
CA GLU A 369 -29.01 -34.90 26.31
C GLU A 369 -29.94 -36.04 25.87
N LYS A 370 -29.82 -36.51 24.63
CA LYS A 370 -30.57 -37.69 24.12
C LYS A 370 -30.22 -38.94 24.92
N ASP A 371 -28.94 -39.18 25.17
CA ASP A 371 -28.46 -40.30 25.99
C ASP A 371 -29.02 -40.21 27.43
N ALA A 372 -29.16 -39.01 27.99
CA ALA A 372 -29.77 -38.80 29.30
C ALA A 372 -31.29 -39.08 29.33
N LYS A 373 -32.01 -38.80 28.23
CA LYS A 373 -33.46 -39.03 28.10
C LYS A 373 -33.81 -40.47 27.73
N SER A 374 -32.88 -41.22 27.15
CA SER A 374 -33.11 -42.62 26.77
C SER A 374 -33.49 -43.48 28.00
N PRO A 375 -34.66 -44.14 27.99
CA PRO A 375 -35.14 -44.95 29.11
C PRO A 375 -34.15 -46.08 29.40
N ALA A 376 -33.70 -46.12 30.65
CA ALA A 376 -32.48 -46.83 30.96
C ALA A 376 -32.63 -48.36 30.91
N ALA A 377 -31.90 -48.99 29.99
CA ALA A 377 -31.29 -50.33 30.07
C ALA A 377 -32.10 -51.38 30.85
N GLY A 378 -33.31 -51.65 30.36
CA GLY A 378 -34.17 -52.75 30.81
C GLY A 378 -34.98 -53.37 29.67
N SER A 379 -35.10 -52.67 28.54
CA SER A 379 -35.55 -53.24 27.27
C SER A 379 -34.34 -53.88 26.59
N THR A 380 -34.35 -55.20 26.46
CA THR A 380 -33.41 -56.00 25.67
C THR A 380 -33.46 -55.69 24.16
N LYS A 381 -34.25 -54.69 23.73
CA LYS A 381 -34.21 -54.09 22.39
C LYS A 381 -33.33 -52.82 22.31
N ALA A 382 -32.42 -52.61 23.25
CA ALA A 382 -31.54 -51.45 23.32
C ALA A 382 -30.33 -51.47 22.33
N THR A 383 -30.36 -52.34 21.33
CA THR A 383 -29.26 -52.54 20.36
C THR A 383 -29.61 -52.21 18.91
N GLU A 384 -30.87 -51.92 18.59
CA GLU A 384 -31.14 -51.17 17.37
C GLU A 384 -30.89 -49.70 17.69
N ILE A 385 -29.64 -49.29 17.50
CA ILE A 385 -29.30 -47.91 17.22
C ILE A 385 -30.31 -47.46 16.17
N ASP A 386 -31.18 -46.50 16.52
CA ASP A 386 -32.10 -45.93 15.56
C ASP A 386 -31.27 -45.05 14.62
N TYR A 387 -30.67 -45.72 13.63
CA TYR A 387 -29.77 -45.14 12.64
C TYR A 387 -30.44 -43.95 11.94
N ASP A 388 -31.77 -43.96 11.83
CA ASP A 388 -32.54 -42.89 11.23
C ASP A 388 -32.61 -41.66 12.14
N GLU A 389 -32.80 -41.82 13.45
CA GLU A 389 -32.74 -40.71 14.42
C GLU A 389 -31.34 -40.09 14.54
N GLU A 390 -30.30 -40.91 14.48
CA GLU A 390 -28.92 -40.45 14.51
C GLU A 390 -28.55 -39.69 13.23
N ARG A 391 -28.91 -40.23 12.06
CA ARG A 391 -28.77 -39.54 10.77
C ARG A 391 -29.56 -38.24 10.73
N ALA A 392 -30.76 -38.20 11.30
CA ALA A 392 -31.54 -36.97 11.41
C ALA A 392 -30.84 -35.91 12.28
N SER A 393 -30.14 -36.33 13.34
CA SER A 393 -29.38 -35.41 14.19
C SER A 393 -28.17 -34.80 13.48
N ILE A 394 -27.43 -35.59 12.69
CA ILE A 394 -26.35 -35.10 11.83
C ILE A 394 -26.89 -34.11 10.81
N ARG A 395 -27.97 -34.45 10.08
CA ARG A 395 -28.58 -33.56 9.09
C ARG A 395 -29.01 -32.23 9.70
N THR A 396 -29.62 -32.27 10.89
CA THR A 396 -30.05 -31.06 11.60
C THR A 396 -28.87 -30.19 12.01
N ALA A 397 -27.79 -30.80 12.53
CA ALA A 397 -26.58 -30.08 12.91
C ALA A 397 -25.84 -29.50 11.70
N ALA A 398 -25.72 -30.29 10.62
CA ALA A 398 -25.12 -29.87 9.36
C ALA A 398 -25.91 -28.72 8.73
N PHE A 399 -27.25 -28.79 8.71
CA PHE A 399 -28.11 -27.71 8.21
C PHE A 399 -27.96 -26.41 9.02
N LYS A 400 -27.90 -26.50 10.36
CA LYS A 400 -27.63 -25.34 11.22
C LYS A 400 -26.27 -24.73 10.95
N PHE A 401 -25.24 -25.55 10.76
CA PHE A 401 -23.91 -25.10 10.37
C PHE A 401 -23.93 -24.43 8.99
N ASP A 402 -24.55 -25.06 7.99
CA ASP A 402 -24.65 -24.56 6.63
C ASP A 402 -25.37 -23.20 6.56
N THR A 403 -26.48 -23.06 7.28
CA THR A 403 -27.22 -21.79 7.39
C THR A 403 -26.34 -20.68 7.98
N ALA A 404 -25.59 -20.98 9.05
CA ALA A 404 -24.67 -20.01 9.65
C ALA A 404 -23.45 -19.70 8.75
N ALA A 405 -22.92 -20.71 8.05
CA ALA A 405 -21.80 -20.58 7.14
C ALA A 405 -22.16 -19.75 5.89
N SER A 406 -23.41 -19.84 5.43
CA SER A 406 -23.95 -19.04 4.31
C SER A 406 -23.83 -17.53 4.56
N ALA A 407 -23.97 -17.09 5.82
CA ALA A 407 -23.83 -15.68 6.18
C ALA A 407 -22.37 -15.16 6.14
N LEU A 408 -21.39 -16.07 6.07
CA LEU A 408 -19.97 -15.76 6.02
C LEU A 408 -19.39 -15.77 4.60
N GLU A 409 -20.15 -16.22 3.60
CA GLU A 409 -19.67 -16.34 2.23
C GLU A 409 -19.35 -14.99 1.61
N VAL A 410 -18.25 -14.93 0.85
CA VAL A 410 -17.83 -13.73 0.12
C VAL A 410 -17.61 -14.14 -1.34
N PRO A 411 -18.66 -14.09 -2.18
CA PRO A 411 -18.59 -14.54 -3.58
C PRO A 411 -17.54 -13.79 -4.39
N SER A 412 -17.35 -12.49 -4.13
CA SER A 412 -16.38 -11.63 -4.82
C SER A 412 -14.92 -12.06 -4.64
N LEU A 413 -14.61 -12.83 -3.58
CA LEU A 413 -13.28 -13.35 -3.29
C LEU A 413 -13.17 -14.87 -3.47
N ALA A 414 -14.21 -15.49 -4.06
CA ALA A 414 -14.34 -16.95 -4.19
C ALA A 414 -14.24 -17.71 -2.86
N LEU A 415 -14.69 -17.11 -1.76
CA LEU A 415 -14.71 -17.74 -0.43
C LEU A 415 -16.05 -18.45 -0.22
N LYS A 416 -16.06 -19.73 -0.56
CA LYS A 416 -17.23 -20.63 -0.50
C LYS A 416 -17.24 -21.49 0.76
N LYS A 417 -18.44 -21.87 1.23
CA LYS A 417 -18.61 -22.74 2.40
C LYS A 417 -18.49 -24.24 2.10
N ASP A 418 -18.63 -24.67 0.84
CA ASP A 418 -18.81 -26.08 0.44
C ASP A 418 -17.82 -27.04 1.10
N ARG A 419 -16.52 -26.70 1.06
CA ARG A 419 -15.46 -27.49 1.69
C ARG A 419 -15.66 -27.63 3.21
N TYR A 420 -16.00 -26.54 3.89
CA TYR A 420 -16.21 -26.56 5.33
C TYR A 420 -17.48 -27.31 5.73
N VAL A 421 -18.52 -27.28 4.90
CA VAL A 421 -19.75 -28.06 5.13
C VAL A 421 -19.47 -29.55 5.00
N ALA A 422 -18.75 -29.96 3.95
CA ALA A 422 -18.31 -31.35 3.79
C ALA A 422 -17.46 -31.81 4.98
N ASP A 423 -16.40 -31.06 5.32
CA ASP A 423 -15.52 -31.38 6.46
C ASP A 423 -16.28 -31.47 7.79
N THR A 424 -17.27 -30.58 8.01
CA THR A 424 -18.07 -30.60 9.24
C THR A 424 -19.00 -31.80 9.29
N THR A 425 -19.60 -32.17 8.16
CA THR A 425 -20.48 -33.34 8.05
C THR A 425 -19.71 -34.62 8.35
N THR A 426 -18.50 -34.78 7.79
CA THR A 426 -17.61 -35.90 8.10
C THR A 426 -17.25 -35.95 9.58
N LYS A 427 -16.84 -34.82 10.18
CA LYS A 427 -16.53 -34.75 11.62
C LYS A 427 -17.72 -35.06 12.52
N LEU A 428 -18.93 -34.63 12.15
CA LEU A 428 -20.15 -34.99 12.88
C LEU A 428 -20.42 -36.50 12.83
N GLY A 429 -20.16 -37.13 11.69
CA GLY A 429 -20.22 -38.60 11.54
C GLY A 429 -19.20 -39.31 12.42
N GLU A 430 -17.93 -38.90 12.36
CA GLU A 430 -16.86 -39.48 13.21
C GLU A 430 -17.15 -39.33 14.70
N VAL A 431 -17.70 -38.19 15.11
CA VAL A 431 -18.08 -37.93 16.50
C VAL A 431 -19.22 -38.84 16.94
N LEU A 432 -20.22 -39.07 16.07
CA LEU A 432 -21.31 -39.99 16.34
C LEU A 432 -20.80 -41.43 16.50
N GLU A 433 -19.94 -41.89 15.60
CA GLU A 433 -19.35 -43.23 15.65
C GLU A 433 -18.54 -43.47 16.93
N LYS A 434 -17.79 -42.45 17.39
CA LYS A 434 -16.96 -42.51 18.61
C LYS A 434 -17.72 -42.17 19.89
N PHE A 435 -18.95 -41.67 19.79
CA PHE A 435 -19.76 -41.26 20.93
C PHE A 435 -19.98 -42.35 21.99
N PRO A 436 -20.31 -43.62 21.66
CA PRO A 436 -20.53 -44.65 22.68
C PRO A 436 -19.31 -44.93 23.55
N ASP A 437 -18.11 -44.73 23.00
CA ASP A 437 -16.83 -44.93 23.68
C ASP A 437 -16.28 -43.63 24.31
N SER A 438 -16.96 -42.50 24.12
CA SER A 438 -16.55 -41.21 24.67
C SER A 438 -16.55 -41.24 26.21
N PRO A 439 -15.53 -40.69 26.88
CA PRO A 439 -15.44 -40.67 28.34
C PRO A 439 -16.63 -39.92 28.96
N GLU A 440 -17.18 -38.90 28.30
CA GLU A 440 -18.34 -38.15 28.79
C GLU A 440 -19.61 -39.02 28.80
N ALA A 441 -19.81 -39.82 27.75
CA ALA A 441 -20.92 -40.76 27.65
C ALA A 441 -20.77 -41.89 28.69
N GLN A 442 -19.55 -42.43 28.84
CA GLN A 442 -19.25 -43.46 29.84
C GLN A 442 -19.48 -42.95 31.28
N LEU A 443 -19.03 -41.74 31.61
CA LEU A 443 -19.25 -41.12 32.92
C LEU A 443 -20.74 -40.92 33.21
N ARG A 444 -21.55 -40.52 32.20
CA ARG A 444 -23.01 -40.41 32.35
C ARG A 444 -23.67 -41.77 32.55
N ARG A 445 -23.22 -42.81 31.85
CA ARG A 445 -23.70 -44.18 32.02
C ARG A 445 -23.37 -44.71 33.43
N ILE A 446 -22.12 -44.55 33.88
CA ILE A 446 -21.70 -44.90 35.25
C ILE A 446 -22.52 -44.12 36.29
N GLY A 447 -22.72 -42.82 36.09
CA GLY A 447 -23.56 -41.98 36.96
C GLY A 447 -25.01 -42.47 37.03
N ARG A 448 -25.58 -42.97 35.93
CA ARG A 448 -26.92 -43.59 35.90
C ARG A 448 -26.96 -44.92 36.63
N ILE A 449 -25.94 -45.77 36.45
CA ILE A 449 -25.81 -47.04 37.18
C ILE A 449 -25.73 -46.76 38.68
N LYS A 450 -24.89 -45.81 39.10
CA LYS A 450 -24.77 -45.38 40.51
C LYS A 450 -26.11 -44.86 41.05
N ARG A 451 -26.81 -43.98 40.34
CA ARG A 451 -28.14 -43.47 40.75
C ARG A 451 -29.19 -44.57 40.85
N LYS A 452 -29.17 -45.56 39.95
CA LYS A 452 -30.09 -46.71 40.04
C LYS A 452 -29.73 -47.65 41.19
N ALA A 453 -28.45 -47.93 41.40
CA ALA A 453 -27.95 -48.74 42.51
C ALA A 453 -28.18 -48.07 43.86
N SER A 454 -28.14 -46.74 43.91
CA SER A 454 -28.37 -45.94 45.11
C SER A 454 -29.83 -45.59 45.35
N LYS A 455 -30.78 -45.99 44.48
CA LYS A 455 -32.21 -45.84 44.79
C LYS A 455 -32.52 -46.78 45.96
N PRO A 456 -32.82 -46.25 47.17
CA PRO A 456 -33.10 -47.09 48.32
C PRO A 456 -34.28 -48.00 47.98
N ARG A 457 -34.15 -49.30 48.27
CA ARG A 457 -35.30 -50.21 48.29
C ARG A 457 -36.35 -49.57 49.22
N ALA A 458 -37.60 -49.48 48.76
CA ALA A 458 -38.69 -48.86 49.52
C ALA A 458 -38.62 -49.32 50.99
N PRO A 459 -38.49 -48.39 51.96
CA PRO A 459 -38.32 -48.76 53.34
C PRO A 459 -39.54 -49.55 53.80
N LYS A 460 -39.31 -50.80 54.25
CA LYS A 460 -40.27 -51.48 55.13
C LYS A 460 -40.44 -50.60 56.37
N GLN A 461 -41.69 -50.37 56.72
CA GLN A 461 -42.19 -49.41 57.70
C GLN A 461 -41.36 -49.32 59.00
N ARG A 462 -41.26 -48.08 59.50
CA ARG A 462 -40.67 -47.56 60.76
C ARG A 462 -39.20 -47.19 60.69
N ALA A 463 -38.94 -45.91 60.41
CA ALA A 463 -37.62 -45.29 60.56
C ALA A 463 -37.77 -43.89 61.20
N ILE A 464 -36.95 -43.62 62.21
CA ILE A 464 -36.74 -42.28 62.76
C ILE A 464 -35.77 -41.57 61.82
N ASN A 465 -36.20 -40.48 61.19
CA ASN A 465 -35.34 -39.69 60.30
C ASN A 465 -34.79 -38.49 61.07
N ALA A 466 -33.50 -38.53 61.40
CA ALA A 466 -32.77 -37.41 61.97
C ALA A 466 -32.06 -36.63 60.86
N GLY A 467 -32.34 -35.33 60.77
CA GLY A 467 -31.87 -34.42 59.76
C GLY A 467 -31.16 -33.19 60.31
N VAL A 468 -30.17 -32.71 59.57
CA VAL A 468 -29.43 -31.47 59.90
C VAL A 468 -29.62 -30.49 58.76
N ASN A 469 -30.26 -29.37 59.08
CA ASN A 469 -30.52 -28.27 58.17
C ASN A 469 -29.64 -27.07 58.53
N LEU A 470 -28.87 -26.56 57.57
CA LEU A 470 -28.08 -25.35 57.74
C LEU A 470 -28.82 -24.16 57.09
N VAL A 471 -29.20 -23.18 57.89
CA VAL A 471 -29.83 -21.95 57.38
C VAL A 471 -28.81 -20.83 57.42
N ALA A 472 -28.42 -20.32 56.26
CA ALA A 472 -27.58 -19.14 56.11
C ALA A 472 -28.44 -17.97 55.60
N MET A 473 -28.35 -16.82 56.25
CA MET A 473 -29.01 -15.59 55.83
C MET A 473 -27.96 -14.50 55.62
N ILE A 474 -27.95 -13.91 54.44
CA ILE A 474 -27.17 -12.72 54.10
C ILE A 474 -28.10 -11.52 54.17
N ARG A 475 -27.75 -10.53 54.99
CA ARG A 475 -28.56 -9.33 55.21
C ARG A 475 -27.79 -8.07 54.84
N PRO A 476 -27.79 -7.67 53.55
CA PRO A 476 -27.28 -6.37 53.16
C PRO A 476 -28.15 -5.23 53.70
N ASP A 477 -27.60 -4.02 53.60
CA ASP A 477 -28.17 -2.77 54.11
C ASP A 477 -29.39 -2.31 53.31
N GLY A 478 -30.52 -2.11 54.00
CA GLY A 478 -31.79 -1.73 53.39
C GLY A 478 -33.03 -1.94 54.27
N PHE A 479 -34.20 -1.62 53.69
CA PHE A 479 -35.51 -1.52 54.38
C PHE A 479 -36.52 -2.65 54.07
N GLY A 480 -36.07 -3.75 53.45
CA GLY A 480 -36.84 -5.00 53.35
C GLY A 480 -37.53 -5.27 52.01
N ASN A 481 -37.27 -4.47 50.96
CA ASN A 481 -37.94 -4.60 49.64
C ASN A 481 -37.45 -5.79 48.80
N PHE A 482 -36.36 -6.44 49.16
CA PHE A 482 -35.79 -7.56 48.42
C PHE A 482 -35.56 -8.75 49.34
N GLN A 483 -36.24 -9.85 49.03
CA GLN A 483 -36.20 -11.11 49.77
C GLN A 483 -36.10 -12.25 48.76
N GLY A 484 -35.09 -13.11 48.92
CA GLY A 484 -34.89 -14.27 48.07
C GLY A 484 -34.31 -15.43 48.86
N PHE A 485 -34.72 -16.65 48.50
CA PHE A 485 -34.26 -17.86 49.16
C PHE A 485 -33.90 -18.91 48.12
N ALA A 486 -32.80 -19.61 48.34
CA ALA A 486 -32.39 -20.78 47.57
C ALA A 486 -32.11 -21.92 48.55
N GLY A 487 -32.78 -23.06 48.34
CA GLY A 487 -32.62 -24.25 49.17
C GLY A 487 -32.09 -25.43 48.37
N TYR A 488 -31.24 -26.24 49.00
CA TYR A 488 -30.83 -27.55 48.51
C TYR A 488 -31.12 -28.59 49.59
N SER A 489 -31.89 -29.63 49.26
CA SER A 489 -32.16 -30.74 50.17
C SER A 489 -31.53 -32.04 49.64
N LEU A 490 -30.86 -32.77 50.53
CA LEU A 490 -30.25 -34.07 50.27
C LEU A 490 -30.63 -35.03 51.39
N GLY A 491 -31.75 -35.73 51.19
CA GLY A 491 -32.31 -36.64 52.20
C GLY A 491 -32.82 -35.86 53.42
N PRO A 492 -32.48 -36.26 54.66
CA PRO A 492 -32.89 -35.55 55.87
C PRO A 492 -32.06 -34.27 56.11
N HIS A 493 -31.02 -34.02 55.29
CA HIS A 493 -30.19 -32.82 55.40
C HIS A 493 -30.57 -31.78 54.36
N GLY A 494 -30.34 -30.52 54.68
CA GLY A 494 -30.66 -29.41 53.80
C GLY A 494 -29.83 -28.18 54.10
N VAL A 495 -29.67 -27.34 53.09
CA VAL A 495 -29.03 -26.04 53.21
C VAL A 495 -29.97 -25.02 52.59
N ILE A 496 -30.31 -23.98 53.36
CA ILE A 496 -31.13 -22.87 52.89
C ILE A 496 -30.26 -21.62 52.97
N VAL A 497 -30.06 -20.95 51.85
CA VAL A 497 -29.37 -19.66 51.76
C VAL A 497 -30.42 -18.61 51.38
N GLY A 498 -30.63 -17.63 52.25
CA GLY A 498 -31.50 -16.50 51.98
C GLY A 498 -30.73 -15.19 51.89
N VAL A 499 -31.27 -14.26 51.11
CA VAL A 499 -30.81 -12.87 51.02
C VAL A 499 -31.99 -11.97 51.37
N HIS A 500 -31.84 -11.15 52.40
CA HIS A 500 -32.87 -10.24 52.90
C HIS A 500 -32.30 -8.85 53.07
N ASN A 501 -32.78 -7.89 52.30
CA ASN A 501 -32.28 -6.52 52.37
C ASN A 501 -32.97 -5.70 53.47
N ASP A 502 -33.01 -6.20 54.72
CA ASP A 502 -33.81 -5.68 55.84
C ASP A 502 -32.99 -5.23 57.06
N ALA A 503 -31.67 -5.05 56.90
CA ALA A 503 -30.78 -4.79 58.02
C ALA A 503 -31.05 -3.46 58.75
N ASP A 504 -31.60 -2.46 58.04
CA ASP A 504 -31.91 -1.13 58.59
C ASP A 504 -33.41 -0.92 58.82
N ALA A 505 -34.24 -1.96 58.61
CA ALA A 505 -35.67 -1.87 58.87
C ALA A 505 -35.92 -1.75 60.39
N PRO A 506 -36.72 -0.76 60.84
CA PRO A 506 -36.96 -0.52 62.27
C PRO A 506 -37.60 -1.73 62.95
N ASP A 507 -38.46 -2.48 62.24
CA ASP A 507 -39.09 -3.71 62.75
C ASP A 507 -38.07 -4.82 63.01
N THR A 508 -37.05 -4.95 62.16
CA THR A 508 -35.96 -5.93 62.31
C THR A 508 -35.04 -5.58 63.46
N ILE A 509 -34.73 -4.30 63.65
CA ILE A 509 -33.89 -3.81 64.74
C ILE A 509 -34.61 -3.96 66.08
N ASN A 510 -35.91 -3.64 66.13
CA ASN A 510 -36.72 -3.78 67.34
C ASN A 510 -36.85 -5.24 67.78
N THR A 511 -37.02 -6.18 66.84
CA THR A 511 -37.11 -7.62 67.14
C THR A 511 -35.80 -8.24 67.63
N LEU A 512 -34.65 -7.63 67.32
CA LEU A 512 -33.33 -8.05 67.78
C LEU A 512 -32.81 -7.24 68.98
N GLY A 513 -33.71 -6.60 69.73
CA GLY A 513 -33.36 -5.89 70.96
C GLY A 513 -32.64 -4.56 70.74
N GLY A 514 -32.95 -3.87 69.63
CA GLY A 514 -32.36 -2.57 69.29
C GLY A 514 -31.00 -2.67 68.59
N VAL A 515 -30.51 -3.87 68.33
CA VAL A 515 -29.21 -4.10 67.67
C VAL A 515 -29.43 -4.50 66.22
N ARG A 516 -28.64 -3.90 65.33
CA ARG A 516 -28.65 -4.22 63.90
C ARG A 516 -28.30 -5.70 63.68
N PRO A 517 -29.07 -6.45 62.87
CA PRO A 517 -28.73 -7.84 62.54
C PRO A 517 -27.34 -7.97 61.90
N PRO A 518 -26.62 -9.07 62.17
CA PRO A 518 -25.33 -9.33 61.53
C PRO A 518 -25.50 -9.54 60.03
N PHE A 519 -24.51 -9.08 59.25
CA PHE A 519 -24.49 -9.21 57.79
C PHE A 519 -24.63 -10.67 57.31
N VAL A 520 -24.07 -11.62 58.06
CA VAL A 520 -24.24 -13.06 57.83
C VAL A 520 -24.68 -13.73 59.12
N ARG A 521 -25.77 -14.50 59.06
CA ARG A 521 -26.24 -15.36 60.14
C ARG A 521 -26.27 -16.80 59.65
N ILE A 522 -25.61 -17.69 60.38
CA ILE A 522 -25.62 -19.13 60.12
C ILE A 522 -26.26 -19.81 61.33
N GLN A 523 -27.36 -20.52 61.10
CA GLN A 523 -28.09 -21.23 62.14
C GLN A 523 -28.25 -22.70 61.75
N PRO A 524 -27.61 -23.63 62.49
CA PRO A 524 -27.93 -25.03 62.37
C PRO A 524 -29.32 -25.30 62.98
N LYS A 525 -30.12 -26.12 62.30
CA LYS A 525 -31.43 -26.59 62.73
C LYS A 525 -31.43 -28.11 62.64
N LEU A 526 -31.81 -28.78 63.72
CA LEU A 526 -31.95 -30.24 63.73
C LEU A 526 -33.43 -30.57 63.58
N ASP A 527 -33.78 -31.29 62.53
CA ASP A 527 -35.15 -31.73 62.28
C ASP A 527 -35.23 -33.24 62.56
N LEU A 528 -36.05 -33.63 63.52
CA LEU A 528 -36.32 -35.02 63.86
C LEU A 528 -37.75 -35.34 63.43
N ASP A 529 -37.89 -36.14 62.38
CA ASP A 529 -39.20 -36.59 61.90
C ASP A 529 -39.43 -38.04 62.37
N ILE A 530 -40.43 -38.22 63.22
CA ILE A 530 -40.80 -39.50 63.83
C ILE A 530 -42.10 -39.96 63.18
N SER A 531 -42.00 -40.80 62.15
CA SER A 531 -43.17 -41.48 61.58
C SER A 531 -43.49 -42.74 62.42
N LEU A 532 -44.58 -42.68 63.20
CA LEU A 532 -45.09 -43.77 64.05
C LEU A 532 -45.79 -44.90 63.26
#